data_AF-A0A8R1ELM0-F1
#
_entry.id   AF-A0A8R1ELM0-F1
#
_cell.length_a   1.000
_cell.length_b   1.000
_cell.length_c   1.000
_cell.angle_alpha   90.00
_cell.angle_beta   90.00
_cell.angle_gamma   90.00
#
_symmetry.space_group_name_H-M   'P 1'
#
loop_
_entity.id
_entity.type
_entity.pdbx_description
1 polymer ?
#
loop_
_entity_poly.entity_id
_entity_poly.type
_entity_poly.pdbx_seq_one_letter_code
_entity_poly.pdbx_strand_id
1 'polypeptide(L)'
;MSIQWLLLLLAVAFGAGYESGDELSCKRRRGGIPLPLGVFTVQKDGFPDALPAIRTALAHVHNRSCILQGYRLEMIVKETHVSVLSP
;
A
#
# COMPACT_ATOMS: atom_id res chain seq x y z
N MET A 1 -35.85 -32.85 16.85
CA MET A 1 -35.06 -32.20 15.77
C MET A 1 -34.56 -30.87 16.31
N SER A 2 -33.27 -30.67 16.64
CA SER A 2 -32.80 -29.30 16.96
C SER A 2 -31.29 -29.11 17.11
N ILE A 3 -30.49 -30.15 17.39
CA ILE A 3 -29.06 -29.95 17.72
C ILE A 3 -28.18 -29.98 16.46
N GLN A 4 -28.53 -30.80 15.46
CA GLN A 4 -27.76 -30.93 14.21
C GLN A 4 -27.74 -29.65 13.38
N TRP A 5 -28.85 -28.89 13.39
CA TRP A 5 -28.91 -27.57 12.75
C TRP A 5 -28.09 -26.52 13.50
N LEU A 6 -28.02 -26.60 14.83
CA LEU A 6 -27.18 -25.72 15.64
C LEU A 6 -25.69 -25.95 15.38
N LEU A 7 -25.28 -27.21 15.25
CA LEU A 7 -23.89 -27.59 14.93
C LEU A 7 -23.49 -27.16 13.52
N LEU A 8 -24.41 -27.22 12.54
CA LEU A 8 -24.18 -26.70 11.20
C LEU A 8 -24.02 -25.18 11.18
N LEU A 9 -24.82 -24.44 11.95
CA LEU A 9 -24.67 -22.99 12.07
C LEU A 9 -23.36 -22.59 12.77
N LEU A 10 -22.93 -23.36 13.78
CA LEU A 10 -21.63 -23.17 14.43
C LEU A 10 -20.47 -23.51 13.48
N ALA A 11 -20.58 -24.56 12.67
CA ALA A 11 -19.58 -24.91 11.67
C ALA A 11 -19.48 -23.86 10.55
N VAL A 12 -20.55 -23.17 10.18
CA VAL A 12 -20.51 -22.04 9.22
C VAL A 12 -19.93 -20.78 9.88
N ALA A 13 -20.24 -20.52 11.15
CA ALA A 13 -19.67 -19.39 11.89
C ALA A 13 -18.17 -19.56 12.19
N PHE A 14 -17.69 -20.80 12.39
CA PHE A 14 -16.28 -21.12 12.65
C PHE A 14 -15.50 -21.57 11.41
N GLY A 15 -16.18 -21.99 10.34
CA GLY A 15 -15.59 -22.54 9.11
C GLY A 15 -15.20 -21.50 8.05
N ALA A 16 -15.36 -20.20 8.34
CA ALA A 16 -14.81 -19.14 7.49
C ALA A 16 -13.29 -18.93 7.71
N GLY A 17 -12.61 -19.88 8.35
CA GLY A 17 -11.16 -20.01 8.31
C GLY A 17 -10.76 -21.03 7.23
N TYR A 18 -10.92 -20.68 5.95
CA TYR A 18 -10.27 -21.41 4.86
C TYR A 18 -9.36 -20.45 4.11
N GLU A 19 -8.08 -20.84 4.10
CA GLU A 19 -6.90 -20.12 3.64
C GLU A 19 -7.01 -19.57 2.21
N SER A 20 -6.49 -18.36 2.01
CA SER A 20 -5.89 -18.00 0.72
C SER A 20 -4.81 -16.94 0.93
N GLY A 21 -3.58 -17.42 1.07
CA GLY A 21 -2.37 -16.63 0.92
C GLY A 21 -1.57 -16.60 2.20
N ASP A 22 -0.31 -16.99 2.08
CA ASP A 22 0.79 -16.68 2.97
C ASP A 22 0.83 -15.15 3.19
N GLU A 23 -0.05 -14.63 4.05
CA GLU A 23 0.03 -13.25 4.52
C GLU A 23 1.30 -13.21 5.36
N LEU A 24 2.41 -12.83 4.69
CA LEU A 24 3.61 -12.30 5.34
C LEU A 24 3.13 -11.58 6.59
N SER A 25 3.51 -12.04 7.78
CA SER A 25 2.99 -11.51 9.05
C SER A 25 3.34 -10.02 9.18
N CYS A 26 2.56 -9.16 8.52
CA CYS A 26 2.84 -7.76 8.34
C CYS A 26 2.34 -7.07 9.61
N LYS A 27 3.25 -6.85 10.56
CA LYS A 27 2.97 -6.05 11.76
C LYS A 27 2.98 -4.56 11.38
N ARG A 28 2.17 -3.75 12.07
CA ARG A 28 2.29 -2.29 11.99
C ARG A 28 3.66 -1.85 12.49
N ARG A 29 4.30 -0.93 11.78
CA ARG A 29 5.66 -0.50 12.06
C ARG A 29 5.72 0.93 12.61
N ARG A 30 6.73 1.20 13.45
CA ARG A 30 7.15 2.56 13.86
C ARG A 30 8.62 2.74 13.49
N GLY A 31 8.93 3.75 12.67
CA GLY A 31 10.31 4.12 12.31
C GLY A 31 10.97 3.26 11.21
N GLY A 32 12.19 3.64 10.86
CA GLY A 32 13.02 2.97 9.85
C GLY A 32 14.18 3.86 9.39
N ILE A 33 15.22 3.26 8.83
CA ILE A 33 16.34 3.98 8.20
C ILE A 33 15.78 4.70 6.96
N PRO A 34 15.98 6.03 6.83
CA PRO A 34 15.46 6.78 5.69
C PRO A 34 16.15 6.32 4.39
N LEU A 35 15.35 6.04 3.36
CA LEU A 35 15.80 5.64 2.04
C LEU A 35 15.24 6.64 1.00
N PRO A 36 16.08 7.49 0.41
CA PRO A 36 15.62 8.55 -0.49
C PRO A 36 15.10 7.98 -1.82
N LEU A 37 13.96 8.51 -2.26
CA LEU A 37 13.31 8.20 -3.53
C LEU A 37 13.18 9.49 -4.36
N GLY A 38 13.92 9.60 -5.46
CA GLY A 38 13.81 10.71 -6.38
C GLY A 38 12.55 10.61 -7.24
N VAL A 39 11.74 11.67 -7.28
CA VAL A 39 10.49 11.74 -8.04
C VAL A 39 10.51 12.97 -8.94
N PHE A 40 10.45 12.76 -10.25
CA PHE A 40 10.27 13.84 -11.22
C PHE A 40 8.80 13.96 -11.61
N THR A 41 8.23 15.15 -11.47
CA THR A 41 6.81 15.43 -11.76
C THR A 41 6.71 16.43 -12.88
N VAL A 42 5.72 16.25 -13.75
CA VAL A 42 5.42 17.19 -14.83
C VAL A 42 4.13 17.91 -14.45
N GLN A 43 4.18 19.22 -14.31
CA GLN A 43 2.97 20.05 -14.26
C GLN A 43 2.66 20.51 -15.68
N LYS A 44 1.60 19.95 -16.27
CA LYS A 44 1.11 20.34 -17.59
C LYS A 44 -0.40 20.39 -17.55
N ASP A 45 -0.98 21.37 -18.23
CA ASP A 45 -2.43 21.48 -18.37
C ASP A 45 -3.01 20.19 -18.97
N GLY A 46 -4.05 19.65 -18.30
CA GLY A 46 -4.68 18.39 -18.67
C GLY A 46 -3.96 17.13 -18.20
N PHE A 47 -2.80 17.23 -17.53
CA PHE A 47 -2.13 16.10 -16.88
C PHE A 47 -2.45 16.07 -15.37
N PRO A 48 -2.94 14.94 -14.84
CA PRO A 48 -3.26 14.83 -13.43
C PRO A 48 -1.98 14.81 -12.58
N ASP A 49 -2.01 15.51 -11.44
CA ASP A 49 -0.93 15.44 -10.46
C ASP A 49 -0.83 14.02 -9.89
N ALA A 50 0.33 13.39 -10.07
CA ALA A 50 0.62 12.05 -9.59
C ALA A 50 1.10 12.02 -8.13
N LEU A 51 1.49 13.16 -7.55
CA LEU A 51 2.02 13.21 -6.17
C LEU A 51 1.04 12.65 -5.13
N PRO A 52 -0.28 12.89 -5.18
CA PRO A 52 -1.23 12.30 -4.24
C PRO A 52 -1.26 10.77 -4.32
N ALA A 53 -1.18 10.21 -5.53
CA ALA A 53 -1.17 8.77 -5.74
C ALA A 53 0.12 8.15 -5.18
N ILE A 54 1.27 8.79 -5.43
CA ILE A 54 2.57 8.33 -4.91
C ILE A 54 2.58 8.39 -3.36
N ARG A 55 2.08 9.47 -2.76
CA ARG A 55 1.94 9.59 -1.30
C ARG A 55 1.08 8.48 -0.70
N THR A 56 -0.03 8.16 -1.36
CA THR A 56 -0.95 7.09 -0.93
C THR A 56 -0.27 5.72 -0.98
N ALA A 57 0.46 5.44 -2.06
CA ALA A 57 1.23 4.21 -2.19
C ALA A 57 2.31 4.08 -1.11
N LEU A 58 3.05 5.17 -0.82
CA LEU A 58 4.07 5.16 0.22
C LEU A 58 3.49 4.96 1.62
N ALA A 59 2.34 5.56 1.93
CA ALA A 59 1.65 5.32 3.19
C ALA A 59 1.29 3.82 3.35
N HIS A 60 0.84 3.18 2.27
CA HIS A 60 0.54 1.74 2.26
C HIS A 60 1.79 0.89 2.48
N VAL A 61 2.91 1.25 1.85
CA VAL A 61 4.20 0.58 2.03
C VAL A 61 4.72 0.74 3.46
N HIS A 62 4.70 1.94 4.01
CA HIS A 62 5.20 2.23 5.36
C HIS A 62 4.40 1.51 6.46
N ASN A 63 3.13 1.24 6.23
CA ASN A 63 2.27 0.55 7.19
C ASN A 63 2.51 -0.97 7.25
N ARG A 64 3.24 -1.55 6.29
CA ARG A 64 3.46 -2.99 6.17
C ARG A 64 4.92 -3.35 6.45
N SER A 65 5.18 -4.01 7.58
CA SER A 65 6.55 -4.42 7.97
C SER A 65 7.24 -5.38 6.99
N CYS A 66 6.45 -6.03 6.14
CA CYS A 66 6.85 -7.08 5.21
C CYS A 66 7.39 -6.58 3.85
N ILE A 67 7.23 -5.29 3.52
CA ILE A 67 7.63 -4.77 2.20
C ILE A 67 9.08 -4.22 2.23
N LEU A 68 9.40 -3.40 3.23
CA LEU A 68 10.72 -2.81 3.42
C LEU A 68 11.10 -2.88 4.91
N GLN A 69 11.43 -4.08 5.36
CA GLN A 69 11.88 -4.28 6.74
C GLN A 69 13.18 -3.49 6.98
N GLY A 70 13.24 -2.71 8.06
CA GLY A 70 14.40 -1.86 8.34
C GLY A 70 14.29 -0.44 7.78
N TYR A 71 13.65 -0.21 6.63
CA TYR A 71 13.73 1.05 5.89
C TYR A 71 12.42 1.85 5.83
N ARG A 72 12.52 3.16 5.56
CA ARG A 72 11.40 4.07 5.31
C ARG A 72 11.70 4.93 4.07
N LEU A 73 10.86 4.84 3.05
CA LEU A 73 11.02 5.65 1.84
C LEU A 73 10.72 7.13 2.11
N GLU A 74 11.60 8.01 1.65
CA GLU A 74 11.46 9.47 1.74
C GLU A 74 11.53 10.08 0.34
N MET A 75 10.46 10.76 -0.08
CA MET A 75 10.41 11.36 -1.41
C MET A 75 11.21 12.66 -1.49
N ILE A 76 11.99 12.77 -2.55
CA ILE A 76 12.63 14.01 -2.98
C ILE A 76 12.00 14.36 -4.33
N VAL A 77 11.12 15.37 -4.33
CA VAL A 77 10.35 15.75 -5.51
C VAL A 77 11.06 16.87 -6.27
N LYS A 78 11.19 16.69 -7.58
CA LYS A 78 11.62 17.73 -8.51
C LYS A 78 10.57 17.91 -9.59
N GLU A 79 10.10 19.13 -9.76
CA GLU A 79 9.26 19.47 -10.90
C GLU A 79 10.13 19.65 -12.14
N THR A 80 9.79 18.91 -13.20
CA THR A 80 10.33 19.10 -14.53
C THR A 80 9.34 19.99 -15.26
N HIS A 81 9.67 21.29 -15.36
CA HIS A 81 8.94 22.24 -16.21
C HIS A 81 9.18 21.87 -17.67
N VAL A 82 8.54 20.78 -18.13
CA VAL A 82 8.65 20.32 -19.50
C VAL A 82 7.92 21.34 -20.38
N SER A 83 8.68 22.32 -20.88
CA SER A 83 8.26 23.08 -22.05
C SER A 83 8.24 22.10 -23.22
N VAL A 84 7.05 21.86 -23.75
CA VAL A 84 6.93 21.16 -25.03
C VAL A 84 7.68 22.03 -26.04
N LEU A 85 8.80 21.55 -26.58
CA LEU A 85 9.32 22.09 -27.83
C LEU A 85 8.20 21.84 -28.85
N SER A 86 7.42 22.88 -29.13
CA SER A 86 6.45 22.88 -30.21
C SER A 86 7.19 22.48 -31.50
N PRO A 87 6.72 21.47 -32.25
CA PRO A 87 7.31 21.10 -33.54
C PRO A 87 7.23 22.25 -34.55
#